data_AF-A0A7X8FEY2-F1
#
_entry.id   AF-A0A7X8FEY2-F1
#
_cell.length_a   1.000
_cell.length_b   1.000
_cell.length_c   1.000
_cell.angle_alpha   90.00
_cell.angle_beta   90.00
_cell.angle_gamma   90.00
#
_symmetry.space_group_name_H-M   'P 1'
#
loop_
_entity.id
_entity.type
_entity.pdbx_description
1 polymer ?
#
loop_
_entity_poly.entity_id
_entity_poly.type
_entity_poly.pdbx_seq_one_letter_code
_entity_poly.pdbx_strand_id
1 'polypeptide(L)' 'MTKKYEIRDPIYGFIELDSWERDIINHPAFQRLSRIRQLAWTDMVYPGAM' A
#
# COMPACT_ATOMS: atom_id res chain seq x y z
N MET A 1 -4.46 -25.15 -4.73
CA MET A 1 -4.42 -24.47 -3.41
C MET A 1 -4.06 -23.02 -3.68
N THR A 2 -5.04 -22.11 -3.58
CA THR A 2 -4.83 -20.68 -3.82
C THR A 2 -3.89 -20.14 -2.76
N LYS A 3 -2.74 -19.61 -3.19
CA LYS A 3 -1.72 -19.09 -2.28
C LYS A 3 -2.23 -17.76 -1.73
N LYS A 4 -2.67 -17.75 -0.48
CA LYS A 4 -3.09 -16.53 0.22
C LYS A 4 -1.86 -15.76 0.64
N TYR A 5 -1.84 -14.47 0.34
CA TYR A 5 -0.80 -13.54 0.77
C TYR A 5 -1.39 -12.57 1.77
N GLU A 6 -0.57 -12.06 2.69
CA GLU A 6 -1.04 -11.15 3.74
C GLU A 6 -0.14 -9.90 3.76
N ILE A 7 -0.77 -8.72 3.82
CA ILE A 7 -0.09 -7.45 4.04
C ILE A 7 -0.53 -6.87 5.38
N ARG A 8 0.43 -6.32 6.13
CA ARG A 8 0.14 -5.60 7.38
C ARG A 8 -0.28 -4.17 7.07
N ASP A 9 -1.45 -3.80 7.55
CA ASP A 9 -2.00 -2.44 7.54
C ASP A 9 -2.21 -1.95 8.99
N PRO A 10 -1.81 -0.71 9.34
CA PRO A 10 -1.93 -0.19 10.70
C PRO A 10 -3.38 0.10 11.14
N ILE A 11 -4.33 0.23 10.21
CA ILE A 11 -5.73 0.57 10.50
C ILE A 11 -6.57 -0.72 10.58
N TYR A 12 -6.39 -1.61 9.61
CA TYR A 12 -7.20 -2.83 9.44
C TYR A 12 -6.47 -4.11 9.88
N GLY A 13 -5.19 -4.06 10.22
CA GLY A 13 -4.43 -5.21 10.72
C GLY A 13 -3.79 -6.04 9.60
N PHE A 14 -4.40 -7.16 9.22
CA PHE A 14 -3.91 -8.02 8.14
C PHE A 14 -4.91 -8.05 6.99
N ILE A 15 -4.45 -7.68 5.79
CA ILE A 15 -5.23 -7.72 4.57
C ILE A 15 -4.80 -8.95 3.78
N GLU A 16 -5.73 -9.87 3.55
CA GLU A 16 -5.53 -11.02 2.67
C GLU A 16 -5.57 -10.59 1.21
N LEU A 17 -4.71 -11.20 0.39
CA LEU A 17 -4.59 -10.96 -1.04
C LEU A 17 -4.55 -12.28 -1.80
N ASP A 18 -5.22 -12.29 -2.95
CA ASP A 18 -5.11 -13.35 -3.93
C ASP A 18 -3.81 -13.22 -4.77
N SER A 19 -3.48 -14.29 -5.50
CA SER A 19 -2.28 -14.33 -6.35
C SER A 19 -2.30 -13.29 -7.48
N TRP A 20 -3.47 -13.04 -8.07
CA TRP A 20 -3.60 -12.07 -9.17
C TRP A 20 -3.52 -10.62 -8.68
N GLU A 21 -4.07 -10.32 -7.51
CA GLU A 21 -3.98 -9.00 -6.86
C GLU A 21 -2.53 -8.70 -6.51
N ARG A 22 -1.81 -9.69 -5.99
CA ARG A 22 -0.38 -9.58 -5.73
C ARG A 22 0.41 -9.24 -6.99
N ASP A 23 0.10 -9.83 -8.13
CA ASP A 23 0.80 -9.55 -9.39
C ASP A 23 0.58 -8.11 -9.85
N ILE A 24 -0.64 -7.58 -9.69
CA ILE A 24 -0.96 -6.18 -9.98
C ILE A 24 -0.22 -5.26 -9.00
N ILE A 25 -0.22 -5.56 -7.71
CA ILE A 25 0.47 -4.78 -6.68
C ILE A 25 1.98 -4.74 -6.96
N ASN A 26 2.57 -5.84 -7.40
CA ASN A 26 4.00 -5.90 -7.76
C ASN A 26 4.33 -5.20 -9.09
N HIS A 27 3.33 -4.80 -9.87
CA HIS A 27 3.57 -4.11 -11.13
C HIS A 27 4.22 -2.73 -10.87
N PRO A 28 5.22 -2.30 -11.67
CA PRO A 28 5.93 -1.02 -11.46
C PRO A 28 5.01 0.19 -11.41
N ALA A 29 3.90 0.16 -12.15
CA ALA A 29 2.91 1.24 -12.16
C ALA A 29 2.23 1.41 -10.79
N PHE A 30 1.96 0.31 -10.08
CA PHE A 30 1.35 0.32 -8.75
C PHE A 30 2.39 0.69 -7.67
N GLN A 31 3.59 0.10 -7.75
CA GLN A 31 4.71 0.44 -6.85
C GLN A 31 5.13 1.92 -6.92
N ARG A 32 4.83 2.62 -8.02
CA ARG A 32 5.02 4.08 -8.13
C ARG A 32 4.21 4.85 -7.08
N LEU A 33 3.03 4.36 -6.70
CA LEU A 33 2.14 5.05 -5.78
C LEU A 33 2.78 5.23 -4.40
N SER A 34 3.66 4.33 -3.96
CA SER A 34 4.41 4.47 -2.71
C SER A 34 5.38 5.66 -2.69
N ARG A 35 5.67 6.28 -3.84
CA ARG A 35 6.49 7.50 -3.95
C ARG A 35 5.65 8.78 -3.94
N ILE A 36 4.33 8.67 -3.99
CA ILE A 36 3.40 9.78 -4.02
C ILE A 36 2.75 9.89 -2.64
N ARG A 37 2.99 11.01 -1.95
CA ARG A 37 2.37 11.28 -0.65
C ARG A 37 0.87 11.52 -0.82
N GLN A 38 0.05 10.89 0.02
CA GLN A 38 -1.42 10.98 -0.05
C GLN A 38 -1.93 12.42 0.11
N LEU A 39 -1.30 13.20 0.99
CA LEU A 39 -1.71 14.58 1.30
C LEU A 39 -0.73 15.62 0.73
N ALA A 40 0.01 15.28 -0.33
CA ALA A 40 0.96 16.18 -1.00
C ALA A 40 1.93 16.88 -0.03
N TRP A 41 1.83 18.20 0.17
CA TRP A 41 2.74 19.03 0.99
C TRP A 41 2.27 19.26 2.43
N THR A 42 1.20 18.58 2.84
CA THR A 42 0.59 18.78 4.16
C THR A 42 1.52 18.37 5.30
N ASP A 43 2.52 17.53 5.01
CA ASP A 43 3.58 17.15 5.95
C ASP A 43 4.45 18.33 6.43
N MET A 44 4.50 19.43 5.66
CA MET A 44 5.19 20.65 6.08
C MET A 44 4.47 21.40 7.21
N VAL A 45 3.17 21.18 7.38
CA VAL A 45 2.35 21.80 8.44
C VAL A 45 2.05 20.79 9.54
N TYR A 46 1.79 19.54 9.16
CA TYR A 46 1.48 18.43 10.07
C TYR A 46 2.48 17.29 9.85
N PRO A 47 3.56 17.20 10.65
CA PRO A 47 4.60 16.18 10.45
C PRO A 47 4.10 14.74 10.62
N GLY A 48 2.91 14.53 11.19
CA GLY A 48 2.24 13.22 11.27
C GLY A 48 1.44 12.82 10.02
N ALA A 49 1.39 13.66 8.99
CA ALA A 49 0.71 13.39 7.71
C ALA A 49 1.63 12.77 6.65
N MET A 50 2.86 12.40 7.04
CA MET A 50 3.83 11.69 6.19
C MET A 50 3.48 10.21 6.06
#